data_AF-A0A951S8D5-F1
#
_entry.id   AF-A0A951S8D5-F1
#
_cell.length_a   1.000
_cell.length_b   1.000
_cell.length_c   1.000
_cell.angle_alpha   90.00
_cell.angle_beta   90.00
_cell.angle_gamma   90.00
#
_symmetry.space_group_name_H-M   'P 1'
#
loop_
_entity.id
_entity.type
_entity.pdbx_description
1 polymer ?
#
loop_
_entity_poly.entity_id
_entity_poly.type
_entity_poly.pdbx_seq_one_letter_code
_entity_poly.pdbx_strand_id
1 'polypeptide(L)'
;MQTYKVIGVMSGTSLDGVDIAYSEFTFDNQWHFTIKHAKTFPYNETWRLRLSELKNQSGEILAKTDAYYGKYIGSLIHSFILDNNLTVDLIASHGHTIFHQPNNGFTTQIGCGAN
;
A
#
# COMPACT_ATOMS: atom_id res chain seq x y z
N MET A 1 -8.77 27.63 1.13
CA MET A 1 -7.81 26.57 1.50
C MET A 1 -8.47 25.24 1.26
N GLN A 2 -7.92 24.42 0.37
CA GLN A 2 -8.41 23.07 0.13
C GLN A 2 -7.53 22.09 0.90
N THR A 3 -8.15 21.22 1.68
CA THR A 3 -7.49 20.18 2.46
C THR A 3 -7.84 18.82 1.87
N TYR A 4 -6.84 17.97 1.68
CA TYR A 4 -6.96 16.62 1.17
C TYR A 4 -6.60 15.63 2.27
N LYS A 5 -7.51 14.71 2.57
CA LYS A 5 -7.37 13.65 3.56
C LYS A 5 -6.93 12.38 2.86
N VAL A 6 -5.64 12.07 2.95
CA VAL A 6 -4.99 11.04 2.14
C VAL A 6 -4.53 9.89 3.01
N ILE A 7 -4.82 8.66 2.59
CA ILE A 7 -4.14 7.47 3.11
C ILE A 7 -2.97 7.12 2.18
N GLY A 8 -1.76 7.10 2.71
CA GLY A 8 -0.60 6.50 2.07
C GLY A 8 -0.44 5.04 2.50
N VAL A 9 -0.13 4.16 1.55
CA VAL A 9 0.14 2.73 1.80
C VAL A 9 1.46 2.32 1.18
N MET A 10 2.29 1.64 1.98
CA MET A 10 3.58 1.12 1.56
C MET A 10 3.80 -0.29 2.11
N SER A 11 4.32 -1.20 1.27
CA SER A 11 4.93 -2.43 1.77
C SER A 11 6.31 -2.64 1.18
N GLY A 12 7.33 -2.48 2.02
CA GLY A 12 8.73 -2.67 1.66
C GLY A 12 9.10 -4.13 1.43
N THR A 13 10.22 -4.33 0.73
CA THR A 13 10.81 -5.65 0.47
C THR A 13 11.41 -6.31 1.71
N SER A 14 11.44 -5.62 2.85
CA SER A 14 11.83 -6.21 4.14
C SER A 14 10.81 -7.24 4.65
N LEU A 15 9.58 -7.21 4.11
CA LEU A 15 8.48 -8.10 4.49
C LEU A 15 8.11 -7.99 5.98
N ASP A 16 8.28 -6.81 6.56
CA ASP A 16 7.88 -6.54 7.95
C ASP A 16 6.36 -6.34 8.07
N GLY A 17 5.73 -5.78 7.03
CA GLY A 17 4.29 -5.53 7.03
C GLY A 17 3.81 -4.59 5.93
N VAL A 18 2.62 -4.04 6.18
CA VAL A 18 1.99 -2.95 5.42
C VAL A 18 1.92 -1.73 6.32
N ASP A 19 2.60 -0.66 5.93
CA ASP A 19 2.53 0.64 6.57
C ASP A 19 1.36 1.43 5.99
N ILE A 20 0.52 1.98 6.87
CA ILE A 20 -0.61 2.83 6.53
C ILE A 20 -0.48 4.14 7.31
N ALA A 21 -0.51 5.27 6.60
CA ALA A 21 -0.47 6.59 7.20
C ALA A 21 -1.62 7.46 6.68
N TYR A 22 -2.39 8.04 7.58
CA TYR A 22 -3.39 9.05 7.24
C TYR A 22 -2.82 10.44 7.48
N SER A 23 -2.81 11.24 6.43
CA SER A 23 -2.22 12.57 6.40
C SER A 23 -3.20 13.59 5.83
N GLU A 24 -3.14 14.80 6.34
CA GLU A 24 -3.88 15.95 5.82
C GLU A 24 -2.91 16.84 5.07
N PHE A 25 -3.19 17.08 3.78
CA PHE A 25 -2.43 17.97 2.93
C PHE A 25 -3.23 19.23 2.67
N THR A 26 -2.63 20.41 2.85
CA THR A 26 -3.30 21.68 2.56
C THR A 26 -2.43 22.53 1.65
N PHE A 27 -3.05 23.13 0.63
CA PHE A 27 -2.38 24.05 -0.28
C PHE A 27 -2.79 25.50 0.03
N ASP A 28 -1.80 26.33 0.33
CA ASP A 28 -1.93 27.79 0.51
C ASP A 28 -0.63 28.47 0.04
N ASN A 29 -0.53 28.69 -1.28
CA ASN A 29 0.68 29.08 -2.04
C ASN A 29 1.86 28.09 -1.98
N GLN A 30 1.89 27.20 -0.99
CA GLN A 30 2.80 26.08 -0.85
C GLN A 30 2.06 24.89 -0.20
N TRP A 31 2.61 23.68 -0.39
CA TRP A 31 2.07 22.48 0.24
C TRP A 31 2.49 22.37 1.70
N HIS A 32 1.52 22.09 2.56
CA HIS A 32 1.73 21.72 3.95
C HIS A 32 1.13 20.34 4.18
N PHE A 33 1.70 19.58 5.12
CA PHE A 33 1.13 18.29 5.50
C PHE A 33 1.24 18.04 6.99
N THR A 34 0.39 17.16 7.49
CA THR A 34 0.49 16.61 8.84
C THR A 34 0.05 15.16 8.83
N ILE A 35 0.88 14.27 9.38
CA ILE A 35 0.51 12.87 9.62
C ILE A 35 -0.31 12.83 10.91
N LYS A 36 -1.57 12.42 10.83
CA LYS A 36 -2.45 12.37 12.00
C LYS A 36 -2.44 11.00 12.66
N HIS A 37 -2.37 9.94 11.84
CA HIS A 37 -2.33 8.55 12.30
C HIS A 37 -1.38 7.75 11.41
N ALA A 38 -0.65 6.81 12.01
CA ALA A 38 0.19 5.85 11.30
C ALA A 38 0.17 4.51 12.03
N LYS A 39 0.17 3.41 11.27
CA LYS A 39 0.19 2.04 11.81
C LYS A 39 0.87 1.10 10.82
N THR A 40 1.72 0.22 11.35
CA THR A 40 2.25 -0.93 10.62
C THR A 40 1.41 -2.16 10.96
N PHE A 41 0.90 -2.83 9.94
CA PHE A 41 0.24 -4.12 10.06
C PHE A 41 1.25 -5.23 9.72
N PRO A 42 1.72 -6.00 10.72
CA PRO A 42 2.75 -6.99 10.47
C PRO A 42 2.23 -8.12 9.59
N TYR A 43 3.08 -8.63 8.72
CA TYR A 43 2.72 -9.80 7.93
C TYR A 43 2.63 -11.05 8.79
N ASN A 44 1.63 -11.88 8.49
CA ASN A 44 1.68 -13.27 8.90
C ASN A 44 2.65 -14.05 8.00
N GLU A 45 3.01 -15.25 8.46
CA GLU A 45 3.94 -16.13 7.76
C GLU A 45 3.48 -16.44 6.33
N THR A 46 2.18 -16.65 6.11
CA THR A 46 1.59 -16.92 4.80
C THR A 46 1.88 -15.81 3.79
N TRP A 47 1.67 -14.54 4.16
CA TRP A 47 1.97 -13.41 3.28
C TRP A 47 3.46 -13.24 3.07
N ARG A 48 4.25 -13.40 4.12
CA ARG A 48 5.70 -13.29 4.06
C ARG A 48 6.29 -14.29 3.05
N LEU A 49 5.90 -15.57 3.13
CA LEU A 49 6.32 -16.62 2.19
C LEU A 49 5.78 -16.38 0.77
N ARG A 50 4.50 -15.98 0.66
CA ARG A 50 3.88 -15.74 -0.65
C ARG A 50 4.61 -14.62 -1.41
N LEU A 51 4.89 -13.49 -0.74
CA LEU A 51 5.54 -12.34 -1.35
C LEU A 51 7.03 -12.59 -1.63
N SER A 52 7.75 -13.29 -0.73
CA SER A 52 9.18 -13.58 -0.92
C SER A 52 9.46 -14.45 -2.15
N GLU A 53 8.58 -15.39 -2.45
CA GLU A 53 8.74 -16.34 -3.56
C GLU A 53 8.08 -15.88 -4.86
N LEU A 54 7.28 -14.81 -4.84
CA LEU A 54 6.40 -14.47 -5.97
C LEU A 54 7.17 -14.19 -7.26
N LYS A 55 8.37 -13.62 -7.17
CA LYS A 55 9.24 -13.34 -8.32
C LYS A 55 9.63 -14.61 -9.11
N ASN A 56 9.56 -15.78 -8.47
CA ASN A 56 9.91 -17.08 -9.04
C ASN A 56 8.67 -17.84 -9.57
N GLN A 57 7.47 -17.27 -9.48
CA GLN A 57 6.21 -17.92 -9.83
C GLN A 57 5.78 -17.59 -11.27
N SER A 58 4.75 -18.30 -11.75
CA SER A 58 4.16 -18.02 -13.07
C SER A 58 3.44 -16.68 -13.12
N GLY A 59 3.27 -16.13 -14.33
CA GLY A 59 2.51 -14.89 -14.54
C GLY A 59 1.05 -14.98 -14.07
N GLU A 60 0.44 -16.17 -14.12
CA GLU A 60 -0.90 -16.39 -13.59
C GLU A 60 -0.94 -16.26 -12.06
N ILE A 61 0.06 -16.82 -11.36
CA ILE A 61 0.17 -16.70 -9.90
C ILE A 61 0.49 -15.25 -9.50
N LEU A 62 1.31 -14.54 -10.28
CA LEU A 62 1.55 -13.11 -10.11
C LEU A 62 0.24 -12.32 -10.18
N ALA A 63 -0.54 -12.49 -11.24
CA ALA A 63 -1.81 -11.79 -11.44
C ALA A 63 -2.86 -12.14 -10.36
N LYS A 64 -2.96 -13.41 -9.96
CA LYS A 64 -3.82 -13.84 -8.84
C LYS A 64 -3.39 -13.18 -7.52
N THR A 65 -2.08 -13.16 -7.26
CA THR A 65 -1.54 -12.57 -6.04
C THR A 65 -1.73 -11.06 -6.03
N ASP A 66 -1.61 -10.39 -7.16
CA ASP A 66 -1.91 -8.96 -7.31
C ASP A 66 -3.35 -8.62 -6.86
N ALA A 67 -4.34 -9.37 -7.34
CA ALA A 67 -5.73 -9.19 -6.92
C ALA A 67 -5.95 -9.52 -5.43
N TYR A 68 -5.38 -10.64 -4.95
CA TYR A 68 -5.52 -11.03 -3.54
C TYR A 68 -4.85 -10.06 -2.58
N TYR A 69 -3.69 -9.53 -2.98
CA TYR A 69 -2.93 -8.59 -2.18
C TYR A 69 -3.59 -7.21 -2.16
N GLY A 70 -4.18 -6.78 -3.28
CA GLY A 70 -5.06 -5.60 -3.33
C GLY A 70 -6.21 -5.69 -2.33
N LYS A 71 -6.95 -6.81 -2.34
CA LYS A 71 -8.03 -7.07 -1.36
C LYS A 71 -7.54 -7.09 0.08
N TYR A 72 -6.36 -7.67 0.33
CA TYR A 72 -5.74 -7.67 1.65
C TYR A 72 -5.44 -6.25 2.12
N ILE A 73 -4.75 -5.44 1.32
CA ILE A 73 -4.50 -4.02 1.61
C ILE A 73 -5.81 -3.27 1.87
N GLY A 74 -6.83 -3.45 1.01
CA GLY A 74 -8.14 -2.82 1.17
C GLY A 74 -8.78 -3.14 2.52
N SER A 75 -8.68 -4.40 2.98
CA SER A 75 -9.17 -4.80 4.31
C SER A 75 -8.42 -4.11 5.46
N LEU A 76 -7.10 -3.93 5.33
CA LEU A 76 -6.30 -3.24 6.35
C LEU A 76 -6.63 -1.74 6.40
N ILE A 77 -6.76 -1.10 5.24
CA ILE A 77 -7.18 0.31 5.13
C ILE A 77 -8.55 0.50 5.76
N HIS A 78 -9.51 -0.38 5.43
CA HIS A 78 -10.86 -0.29 5.99
C HIS A 78 -10.85 -0.42 7.52
N SER A 79 -10.10 -1.38 8.07
CA SER A 79 -9.91 -1.50 9.53
C SER A 79 -9.28 -0.24 10.12
N PHE A 80 -8.25 0.31 9.47
CA PHE A 80 -7.57 1.51 9.92
C PHE A 80 -8.47 2.75 9.92
N ILE A 81 -9.35 2.89 8.93
CA ILE A 81 -10.36 3.95 8.85
C ILE A 81 -11.35 3.83 10.01
N LEU A 82 -11.87 2.62 10.26
CA LEU A 82 -12.83 2.38 11.34
C LEU A 82 -12.23 2.61 12.72
N ASP A 83 -11.02 2.08 12.97
CA ASP A 83 -10.31 2.19 14.24
C ASP A 83 -10.07 3.66 14.66
N ASN A 84 -9.91 4.55 13.67
CA ASN A 84 -9.60 5.96 13.89
C ASN A 84 -10.76 6.92 13.51
N ASN A 85 -11.92 6.39 13.12
CA ASN A 85 -13.10 7.15 12.69
C ASN A 85 -12.78 8.22 11.62
N LEU A 86 -12.10 7.82 10.55
CA LEU A 86 -11.55 8.73 9.53
C LEU A 86 -12.52 8.98 8.37
N THR A 87 -12.41 10.16 7.77
CA THR A 87 -12.95 10.46 6.43
C THR A 87 -11.78 10.57 5.46
N VAL A 88 -11.83 9.93 4.29
CA VAL A 88 -10.70 9.82 3.37
C VAL A 88 -11.15 10.24 1.96
N ASP A 89 -10.37 11.11 1.32
CA ASP A 89 -10.64 11.58 -0.03
C ASP A 89 -9.99 10.68 -1.09
N LEU A 90 -8.79 10.17 -0.81
CA LEU A 90 -8.07 9.27 -1.71
C LEU A 90 -7.06 8.38 -0.97
N ILE A 91 -6.70 7.28 -1.63
CA ILE A 91 -5.67 6.34 -1.22
C ILE A 91 -4.54 6.39 -2.25
N ALA A 92 -3.32 6.61 -1.78
CA ALA A 92 -2.10 6.48 -2.56
C ALA A 92 -1.38 5.21 -2.12
N SER A 93 -1.47 4.15 -2.92
CA SER A 93 -0.86 2.86 -2.61
C SER A 93 0.33 2.60 -3.53
N HIS A 94 1.51 2.42 -2.94
CA HIS A 94 2.66 1.88 -3.66
C HIS A 94 2.46 0.38 -3.97
N GLY A 95 1.77 -0.33 -3.09
CA GLY A 95 1.71 -1.79 -3.12
C GLY A 95 3.03 -2.43 -2.66
N HIS A 96 3.35 -3.59 -3.22
CA HIS A 96 4.56 -4.35 -2.92
C HIS A 96 5.38 -4.63 -4.18
N THR A 97 6.67 -4.32 -4.15
CA THR A 97 7.57 -4.50 -5.31
C THR A 97 7.93 -5.97 -5.50
N ILE A 98 7.70 -6.51 -6.69
CA ILE A 98 8.10 -7.88 -7.09
C ILE A 98 9.33 -7.84 -7.98
N PHE A 99 9.37 -6.93 -8.93
CA PHE A 99 10.51 -6.72 -9.81
C PHE A 99 10.97 -5.27 -9.75
N HIS A 100 12.28 -5.08 -9.61
CA HIS A 100 12.91 -3.76 -9.66
C HIS A 100 14.18 -3.86 -10.50
N GLN A 101 14.07 -3.53 -11.79
CA GLN A 101 15.15 -3.67 -12.76
C GLN A 101 15.29 -2.36 -13.55
N PRO A 102 15.65 -1.24 -12.90
CA PRO A 102 15.75 0.07 -13.56
C PRO A 102 16.77 0.07 -14.70
N ASN A 103 17.86 -0.69 -14.58
CA ASN A 103 18.85 -0.87 -15.64
C ASN A 103 18.27 -1.54 -16.89
N ASN A 104 17.19 -2.32 -16.74
CA ASN A 104 16.47 -2.95 -17.84
C ASN A 104 15.17 -2.20 -18.18
N GLY A 105 14.93 -1.02 -17.58
CA GLY A 105 13.78 -0.16 -17.88
C GLY A 105 12.44 -0.62 -17.33
N PHE A 106 12.39 -1.53 -16.36
CA PHE A 106 11.10 -1.99 -15.81
C PHE A 106 11.08 -2.19 -14.30
N THR A 107 9.86 -2.10 -13.76
CA THR A 107 9.52 -2.35 -12.36
C THR A 107 8.11 -2.94 -12.32
N THR A 108 7.79 -3.69 -11.28
CA THR A 108 6.43 -4.22 -11.08
C THR A 108 6.09 -4.21 -9.61
N GLN A 109 5.03 -3.49 -9.29
CA GLN A 109 4.38 -3.45 -7.99
C GLN A 109 3.04 -4.18 -8.09
N ILE A 110 2.67 -4.90 -7.05
CA ILE A 110 1.38 -5.56 -6.92
C ILE A 110 0.56 -4.97 -5.77
N GLY A 111 -0.77 -5.14 -5.82
CA GLY A 111 -1.72 -4.54 -4.90
C GLY A 111 -2.83 -3.82 -5.65
N CYS A 112 -3.49 -4.51 -6.59
CA CYS A 112 -4.53 -3.95 -7.46
C CYS A 112 -5.63 -3.21 -6.69
N GLY A 113 -5.80 -1.92 -6.98
CA GLY A 113 -6.78 -1.05 -6.33
C GLY A 113 -8.20 -1.10 -6.90
N ALA A 114 -8.47 -1.97 -7.88
CA ALA A 114 -9.79 -2.06 -8.54
C ALA A 114 -10.80 -2.95 -7.80
N ASN A 115 -10.38 -3.64 -6.72
CA ASN A 115 -11.16 -4.69 -6.06
C ASN A 115 -11.50 -4.37 -4.60
#